data_AF-A0A380ZLY4-F1
#
_entry.id   AF-A0A380ZLY4-F1
#
_cell.length_a   1.000
_cell.length_b   1.000
_cell.length_c   1.000
_cell.angle_alpha   90.00
_cell.angle_beta   90.00
_cell.angle_gamma   90.00
#
_symmetry.space_group_name_H-M   'P 1'
#
loop_
_entity.id
_entity.type
_entity.pdbx_description
1 polymer ?
#
loop_
_entity_poly.entity_id
_entity_poly.type
_entity_poly.pdbx_seq_one_letter_code
_entity_poly.pdbx_strand_id
1 'polypeptide(L)'
;MSEIKEYRPINEDERIEIDQLAAKGLVLIGLQESAESSVILDGIKNYLNNFESSDDEEITDRAYELGSLLGNTIQKHYGWNWFCVEENTDDSFHCVASNKERACCACHEYIYSILTKQHSNNVKLLFNMINKDYPKEWHFMLLS
;
A
#
# COMPACT_ATOMS: atom_id res chain seq x y z
N MET A 1 12.37 -15.16 4.19
CA MET A 1 11.09 -15.01 3.50
C MET A 1 10.25 -16.17 4.01
N SER A 2 9.19 -15.85 4.75
CA SER A 2 8.20 -16.85 5.14
C SER A 2 7.66 -17.51 3.87
N GLU A 3 7.39 -18.81 3.93
CA GLU A 3 6.72 -19.48 2.82
C GLU A 3 5.26 -19.02 2.78
N ILE A 4 4.80 -18.59 1.61
CA ILE A 4 3.40 -18.19 1.41
C ILE A 4 2.55 -19.45 1.44
N LYS A 5 1.51 -19.43 2.26
CA LYS A 5 0.54 -20.52 2.38
C LYS A 5 -0.54 -20.39 1.32
N GLU A 6 -1.13 -19.20 1.24
CA GLU A 6 -2.25 -18.90 0.35
C GLU A 6 -2.27 -17.41 -0.02
N TYR A 7 -2.81 -17.09 -1.19
CA TYR A 7 -3.17 -15.72 -1.54
C TYR A 7 -4.56 -15.72 -2.16
N ARG A 8 -5.38 -14.73 -1.79
CA ARG A 8 -6.77 -14.61 -2.26
C ARG A 8 -7.18 -13.15 -2.41
N PRO A 9 -8.17 -12.84 -3.25
CA PRO A 9 -8.82 -11.54 -3.22
C PRO A 9 -9.33 -11.22 -1.82
N ILE A 10 -9.30 -9.95 -1.44
CA ILE A 10 -9.90 -9.51 -0.18
C ILE A 10 -11.42 -9.74 -0.20
N ASN A 11 -11.99 -10.06 0.96
CA ASN A 11 -13.42 -10.21 1.17
C ASN A 11 -14.09 -8.84 1.42
N GLU A 12 -15.41 -8.85 1.64
CA GLU A 12 -16.18 -7.61 1.84
C GLU A 12 -15.82 -6.88 3.14
N ASP A 13 -15.59 -7.60 4.24
CA ASP A 13 -15.23 -7.01 5.53
C ASP A 13 -13.85 -6.34 5.45
N GLU A 14 -12.86 -7.04 4.89
CA GLU A 14 -11.51 -6.51 4.63
C GLU A 14 -11.57 -5.26 3.72
N ARG A 15 -12.45 -5.29 2.71
CA ARG A 15 -12.64 -4.15 1.82
C ARG A 15 -13.22 -2.94 2.55
N ILE A 16 -14.22 -3.14 3.40
CA ILE A 16 -14.83 -2.09 4.21
C ILE A 16 -13.78 -1.47 5.15
N GLU A 17 -12.97 -2.30 5.80
CA GLU A 17 -11.91 -1.83 6.69
C GLU A 17 -10.84 -1.01 5.95
N ILE A 18 -10.35 -1.51 4.81
CA ILE A 18 -9.40 -0.78 3.97
C ILE A 18 -9.96 0.57 3.52
N ASP A 19 -11.23 0.62 3.10
CA ASP A 19 -11.86 1.87 2.66
C ASP A 19 -12.04 2.86 3.83
N GLN A 20 -12.38 2.39 5.04
CA GLN A 20 -12.45 3.23 6.24
C GLN A 20 -11.07 3.79 6.62
N LEU A 21 -10.03 2.96 6.58
CA LEU A 21 -8.64 3.38 6.83
C LEU A 21 -8.17 4.41 5.80
N ALA A 22 -8.48 4.18 4.51
CA ALA A 22 -8.16 5.12 3.45
C ALA A 22 -8.86 6.48 3.64
N ALA A 23 -10.11 6.48 4.12
CA ALA A 23 -10.84 7.70 4.43
C ALA A 23 -10.18 8.48 5.59
N LYS A 24 -9.72 7.79 6.65
CA LYS A 24 -8.90 8.41 7.72
C LYS A 24 -7.60 9.00 7.16
N GLY A 25 -6.92 8.25 6.28
CA GLY A 25 -5.72 8.72 5.58
C GLY A 25 -5.96 10.03 4.80
N LEU A 26 -7.11 10.17 4.13
CA LEU A 26 -7.48 11.40 3.42
C LEU A 26 -7.66 12.58 4.37
N VAL A 27 -8.33 12.35 5.52
CA VAL A 27 -8.51 13.37 6.55
C VAL A 27 -7.16 13.84 7.10
N LEU A 28 -6.22 12.92 7.35
CA LEU A 28 -4.88 13.25 7.83
C LEU A 28 -4.12 14.20 6.91
N ILE A 29 -4.27 14.02 5.60
CA ILE A 29 -3.60 14.85 4.59
C ILE A 29 -4.45 16.03 4.12
N GLY A 30 -5.62 16.26 4.74
CA GLY A 30 -6.49 17.40 4.48
C GLY A 30 -7.17 17.37 3.11
N LEU A 31 -7.48 16.18 2.57
CA LEU A 31 -8.07 15.99 1.25
C LEU A 31 -9.45 15.33 1.32
N GLN A 32 -10.18 15.40 0.21
CA GLN A 32 -11.46 14.71 0.00
C GLN A 32 -11.27 13.52 -0.95
N GLU A 33 -12.20 12.57 -0.94
CA GLU A 33 -12.17 11.34 -1.77
C GLU A 33 -12.12 11.60 -3.28
N SER A 34 -12.58 12.78 -3.72
CA SER A 34 -12.55 13.21 -5.12
C SER A 34 -11.16 13.67 -5.59
N ALA A 35 -10.16 13.72 -4.69
CA ALA A 35 -8.82 14.17 -5.04
C ALA A 35 -8.16 13.27 -6.10
N GLU A 36 -7.44 13.91 -7.01
CA GLU A 36 -6.64 13.23 -8.02
C GLU A 36 -5.44 12.51 -7.39
N SER A 37 -5.01 11.40 -8.00
CA SER A 37 -3.91 10.56 -7.48
C SER A 37 -2.64 11.37 -7.20
N SER A 38 -2.29 12.33 -8.05
CA SER A 38 -1.10 13.18 -7.87
C SER A 38 -1.15 14.01 -6.59
N VAL A 39 -2.31 14.59 -6.28
CA VAL A 39 -2.56 15.41 -5.09
C VAL A 39 -2.51 14.53 -3.84
N ILE A 40 -3.11 13.35 -3.88
CA ILE A 40 -3.05 12.37 -2.79
C ILE A 40 -1.60 11.97 -2.50
N LEU A 41 -0.82 11.66 -3.53
CA LEU A 41 0.58 11.26 -3.38
C LEU A 41 1.46 12.40 -2.82
N ASP A 42 1.18 13.65 -3.20
CA ASP A 42 1.84 14.80 -2.60
C ASP A 42 1.47 14.98 -1.12
N GLY A 43 0.20 14.77 -0.77
CA GLY A 43 -0.27 14.77 0.61
C GLY A 43 0.41 13.71 1.47
N ILE A 44 0.41 12.44 1.01
CA ILE A 44 1.10 11.33 1.70
C ILE A 44 2.60 11.65 1.86
N LYS A 45 3.27 12.07 0.77
CA LYS A 45 4.69 12.40 0.81
C LYS A 45 4.99 13.48 1.85
N ASN A 46 4.20 14.56 1.87
CA ASN A 46 4.39 15.66 2.80
C ASN A 46 4.14 15.23 4.24
N TYR A 47 3.11 14.42 4.49
CA TYR A 47 2.84 13.85 5.81
C TYR A 47 4.04 13.03 6.31
N LEU A 48 4.50 12.07 5.51
CA LEU A 48 5.62 11.18 5.88
C LEU A 48 6.93 11.93 6.13
N ASN A 49 7.18 13.03 5.40
CA ASN A 49 8.38 13.86 5.61
C ASN A 49 8.37 14.61 6.94
N ASN A 50 7.18 14.99 7.41
CA ASN A 50 7.00 15.79 8.62
C ASN A 50 6.59 14.95 9.83
N PHE A 51 6.43 13.63 9.65
CA PHE A 51 6.03 12.74 10.74
C PHE A 51 7.19 12.52 11.71
N GLU A 52 6.96 12.94 12.95
CA GLU A 52 7.84 12.76 14.10
C GLU A 52 7.03 12.18 15.25
N SER A 53 7.09 10.86 15.40
CA SER A 53 6.59 10.14 16.56
C SER A 53 7.48 8.94 16.82
N SER A 54 7.59 8.56 18.09
CA SER A 54 8.25 7.32 18.53
C SER A 54 7.27 6.36 19.19
N ASP A 55 5.98 6.64 19.10
CA ASP A 55 4.92 5.76 19.59
C ASP A 55 4.60 4.70 18.53
N ASP A 56 4.86 3.44 18.86
CA ASP A 56 4.67 2.31 17.93
C ASP A 56 3.20 2.12 17.55
N GLU A 57 2.26 2.42 18.45
CA GLU A 57 0.83 2.34 18.17
C GLU A 57 0.44 3.40 17.14
N GLU A 58 0.87 4.65 17.35
CA GLU A 58 0.63 5.73 16.39
C GLU A 58 1.28 5.43 15.03
N ILE A 59 2.53 4.96 15.00
CA ILE A 59 3.22 4.58 13.77
C ILE A 59 2.44 3.51 12.99
N THR A 60 1.93 2.51 13.71
CA THR A 60 1.16 1.41 13.13
C THR A 60 -0.17 1.91 12.56
N ASP A 61 -0.90 2.73 13.32
CA ASP A 61 -2.14 3.36 12.84
C ASP A 61 -1.92 4.19 11.58
N ARG A 62 -0.88 5.04 11.55
CA ARG A 62 -0.55 5.85 10.36
C ARG A 62 -0.14 5.00 9.17
N ALA A 63 0.53 3.86 9.42
CA ALA A 63 0.89 2.94 8.36
C ALA A 63 -0.35 2.30 7.71
N TYR A 64 -1.31 1.86 8.51
CA TYR A 64 -2.57 1.32 8.00
C TYR A 64 -3.40 2.38 7.26
N GLU A 65 -3.56 3.57 7.82
CA GLU A 65 -4.36 4.64 7.22
C GLU A 65 -3.78 5.14 5.89
N LEU A 66 -2.49 5.48 5.85
CA LEU A 66 -1.83 5.98 4.63
C LEU A 66 -1.53 4.86 3.64
N GLY A 67 -1.27 3.63 4.11
CA GLY A 67 -1.04 2.47 3.27
C GLY A 67 -2.32 2.03 2.55
N SER A 68 -3.46 2.01 3.25
CA SER A 68 -4.78 1.78 2.62
C SER A 68 -5.11 2.85 1.59
N LEU A 69 -4.83 4.13 1.91
CA LEU A 69 -5.00 5.22 0.95
C LEU A 69 -4.10 5.07 -0.28
N LEU A 70 -2.83 4.73 -0.09
CA LEU A 70 -1.90 4.48 -1.19
C LEU A 70 -2.37 3.32 -2.07
N GLY A 71 -2.76 2.19 -1.47
CA GLY A 71 -3.23 1.02 -2.20
C GLY A 71 -4.52 1.31 -2.99
N ASN A 72 -5.49 2.00 -2.38
CA ASN A 72 -6.70 2.45 -3.08
C ASN A 72 -6.38 3.42 -4.23
N THR A 73 -5.36 4.28 -4.06
CA THR A 73 -4.89 5.18 -5.12
C THR A 73 -4.27 4.38 -6.27
N ILE A 74 -3.48 3.34 -5.98
CA ILE A 74 -2.89 2.43 -6.99
C ILE A 74 -4.00 1.66 -7.71
N GLN A 75 -4.96 1.07 -6.99
CA GLN A 75 -6.10 0.37 -7.57
C GLN A 75 -6.89 1.29 -8.52
N LYS A 76 -7.26 2.48 -8.07
CA LYS A 76 -8.05 3.43 -8.87
C LYS A 76 -7.31 3.90 -10.12
N HIS A 77 -6.00 4.13 -10.00
CA HIS A 77 -5.20 4.70 -11.09
C HIS A 77 -4.73 3.65 -12.11
N TYR A 78 -4.30 2.47 -11.64
CA TYR A 78 -3.69 1.43 -12.47
C TYR A 78 -4.58 0.21 -12.69
N GLY A 79 -5.75 0.14 -12.04
CA GLY A 79 -6.65 -1.01 -12.11
C GLY A 79 -6.06 -2.27 -11.47
N TRP A 80 -5.20 -2.13 -10.47
CA TRP A 80 -4.69 -3.24 -9.65
C TRP A 80 -5.74 -3.68 -8.63
N ASN A 81 -5.61 -4.88 -8.06
CA ASN A 81 -6.58 -5.41 -7.12
C ASN A 81 -5.94 -5.73 -5.77
N TRP A 82 -6.72 -5.60 -4.70
CA TRP A 82 -6.30 -6.00 -3.36
C TRP A 82 -6.36 -7.51 -3.14
N PHE A 83 -5.36 -8.04 -2.48
CA PHE A 83 -5.23 -9.42 -2.06
C PHE A 83 -4.82 -9.50 -0.60
N CYS A 84 -5.31 -10.55 0.07
CA CYS A 84 -4.81 -11.01 1.35
C CYS A 84 -3.81 -12.14 1.08
N VAL A 85 -2.64 -12.06 1.70
CA VAL A 85 -1.57 -13.07 1.61
C VAL A 85 -1.41 -13.68 2.99
N GLU A 86 -1.70 -14.98 3.11
CA GLU A 86 -1.49 -15.76 4.31
C GLU A 86 -0.08 -16.37 4.27
N GLU A 87 0.70 -16.11 5.29
CA GLU A 87 1.99 -16.77 5.46
C GLU A 87 1.80 -18.16 6.09
N ASN A 88 2.85 -19.00 6.09
CA ASN A 88 2.84 -20.27 6.83
C ASN A 88 2.87 -20.07 8.35
N THR A 89 3.11 -18.84 8.81
CA THR A 89 2.85 -18.38 10.18
C THR A 89 1.37 -17.99 10.30
N ASP A 90 0.81 -17.89 11.51
CA ASP A 90 -0.56 -17.36 11.73
C ASP A 90 -0.66 -15.84 11.44
N ASP A 91 0.13 -15.35 10.48
CA ASP A 91 0.26 -13.96 10.09
C ASP A 91 -0.19 -13.77 8.65
N SER A 92 -0.75 -12.61 8.37
CA SER A 92 -1.29 -12.27 7.04
C SER A 92 -1.12 -10.79 6.78
N PHE A 93 -0.88 -10.44 5.53
CA PHE A 93 -0.79 -9.04 5.11
C PHE A 93 -1.63 -8.75 3.88
N HIS A 94 -1.98 -7.48 3.71
CA HIS A 94 -2.74 -7.00 2.54
C HIS A 94 -1.81 -6.30 1.55
N CYS A 95 -1.99 -6.62 0.28
CA CYS A 95 -1.23 -5.97 -0.79
C CYS A 95 -2.12 -5.66 -2.00
N VAL A 96 -1.73 -4.66 -2.77
CA VAL A 96 -2.29 -4.44 -4.12
C VAL A 96 -1.40 -5.10 -5.15
N ALA A 97 -1.97 -5.93 -6.01
CA ALA A 97 -1.26 -6.64 -7.05
C ALA A 97 -1.74 -6.25 -8.45
N SER A 98 -0.80 -6.27 -9.40
CA SER A 98 -1.10 -6.03 -10.82
C SER A 98 -2.08 -7.08 -11.37
N ASN A 99 -2.79 -6.75 -12.46
CA ASN A 99 -3.75 -7.67 -13.10
C ASN A 99 -3.17 -9.02 -13.57
N LYS A 100 -1.84 -9.12 -13.71
CA LYS A 100 -1.15 -10.37 -14.04
C LYS A 100 -0.42 -10.99 -12.84
N GLU A 101 -0.61 -10.41 -11.65
CA GLU A 101 0.00 -10.82 -10.38
C GLU A 101 1.54 -10.87 -10.42
N ARG A 102 2.17 -10.13 -11.34
CA ARG A 102 3.64 -10.11 -11.52
C ARG A 102 4.38 -9.17 -10.58
N ALA A 103 3.63 -8.32 -9.90
CA ALA A 103 4.12 -7.35 -8.95
C ALA A 103 3.01 -7.05 -7.95
N CYS A 104 3.42 -6.80 -6.72
CA CYS A 104 2.56 -6.37 -5.64
C CYS A 104 3.22 -5.23 -4.86
N CYS A 105 2.39 -4.48 -4.13
CA CYS A 105 2.84 -3.51 -3.14
C CYS A 105 2.12 -3.81 -1.83
N ALA A 106 2.89 -4.24 -0.84
CA ALA A 106 2.46 -4.38 0.56
C ALA A 106 2.47 -2.96 1.17
N CYS A 107 1.35 -2.24 0.97
CA CYS A 107 1.32 -0.79 1.16
C CYS A 107 1.48 -0.38 2.64
N HIS A 108 0.92 -1.17 3.56
CA HIS A 108 1.00 -0.88 5.00
C HIS A 108 2.44 -1.00 5.49
N GLU A 109 3.11 -2.11 5.17
CA GLU A 109 4.50 -2.42 5.50
C GLU A 109 5.45 -1.40 4.87
N TYR A 110 5.18 -1.01 3.63
CA TYR A 110 5.96 0.00 2.94
C TYR A 110 5.87 1.35 3.66
N ILE A 111 4.68 1.81 4.02
CA ILE A 111 4.54 3.06 4.79
C ILE A 111 5.18 2.93 6.18
N TYR A 112 4.94 1.82 6.89
CA TYR A 112 5.54 1.54 8.18
C TYR A 112 7.06 1.64 8.14
N SER A 113 7.69 1.08 7.10
CA SER A 113 9.14 1.13 6.91
C SER A 113 9.68 2.56 6.68
N ILE A 114 8.89 3.46 6.10
CA ILE A 114 9.25 4.87 5.94
C ILE A 114 9.11 5.61 7.28
N LEU A 115 8.01 5.36 8.01
CA LEU A 115 7.75 5.99 9.31
C LEU A 115 8.82 5.60 10.35
N THR A 116 9.23 4.35 10.36
CA THR A 116 10.32 3.80 11.20
C THR A 116 11.73 4.09 10.67
N LYS A 117 11.85 4.90 9.61
CA LYS A 117 13.11 5.36 8.99
C LYS A 117 14.00 4.23 8.44
N GLN A 118 13.44 3.03 8.22
CA GLN A 118 14.12 1.93 7.54
C GLN A 118 14.26 2.19 6.03
N HIS A 119 13.31 2.94 5.45
CA HIS A 119 13.34 3.37 4.06
C HIS A 119 13.20 4.89 3.91
N SER A 120 13.79 5.41 2.84
CA SER A 120 13.60 6.80 2.43
C SER A 120 12.19 7.00 1.86
N ASN A 121 11.59 8.17 2.08
CA ASN A 121 10.29 8.50 1.50
C ASN A 121 10.37 8.65 -0.03
N ASN A 122 10.10 7.58 -0.75
CA ASN A 122 10.08 7.49 -2.21
C ASN A 122 8.69 7.15 -2.77
N VAL A 123 7.60 7.43 -2.03
CA VAL A 123 6.21 7.07 -2.39
C VAL A 123 5.82 7.50 -3.82
N LYS A 124 6.14 8.74 -4.23
CA LYS A 124 5.87 9.22 -5.60
C LYS A 124 6.67 8.47 -6.66
N LEU A 125 7.92 8.12 -6.34
CA LEU A 125 8.79 7.40 -7.26
C LEU A 125 8.26 5.98 -7.46
N LEU A 126 7.93 5.28 -6.37
CA LEU A 126 7.32 3.95 -6.43
C LEU A 126 6.06 3.96 -7.29
N PHE A 127 5.14 4.90 -7.02
CA PHE A 127 3.91 5.05 -7.79
C PHE A 127 4.20 5.25 -9.28
N ASN A 128 5.10 6.19 -9.63
CA ASN A 128 5.45 6.44 -11.02
C ASN A 128 6.16 5.26 -11.71
N MET A 129 6.84 4.41 -10.95
CA MET A 129 7.48 3.21 -11.49
C MET A 129 6.47 2.12 -11.88
N ILE A 130 5.28 2.10 -11.27
CA ILE A 130 4.18 1.20 -11.68
C ILE A 130 3.75 1.49 -13.13
N ASN A 131 3.80 2.75 -13.55
CA ASN A 131 3.44 3.18 -14.92
C ASN A 131 4.48 2.79 -15.99
N LYS A 132 5.73 2.52 -15.62
CA LYS A 132 6.72 2.06 -16.59
C LYS A 132 6.41 0.62 -16.92
N ASP A 133 5.73 0.42 -18.05
CA ASP A 133 5.52 -0.85 -18.73
C ASP A 133 6.58 -1.88 -18.33
N TYR A 134 6.14 -2.91 -17.59
CA TYR A 134 6.91 -4.11 -17.36
C TYR A 134 7.56 -4.51 -18.70
N PRO A 135 8.89 -4.50 -18.83
CA PRO A 135 9.53 -5.06 -20.02
C PRO A 135 8.96 -6.45 -20.20
N LYS A 136 8.53 -6.79 -21.43
CA LYS A 136 7.89 -8.09 -21.74
C LYS A 136 8.69 -9.31 -21.28
N GLU A 137 9.96 -9.12 -20.92
CA GLU A 137 10.95 -10.12 -20.54
C GLU A 137 11.31 -10.16 -19.05
N TRP A 138 10.63 -9.40 -18.19
CA TRP A 138 10.84 -9.50 -16.75
C TRP A 138 10.10 -10.71 -16.17
N HIS A 139 10.86 -11.78 -15.92
CA HIS A 139 10.45 -12.92 -15.12
C HIS A 139 10.62 -12.58 -13.63
N PHE A 140 9.53 -12.34 -12.92
CA PHE A 140 9.51 -12.32 -11.45
C PHE A 140 8.45 -13.28 -10.93
N MET A 141 8.74 -13.83 -9.73
CA MET A 141 8.17 -14.99 -9.05
C MET A 141 6.95 -15.64 -9.70
N LEU A 142 7.17 -16.86 -10.21
CA LEU A 142 6.10 -17.85 -10.21
C LEU A 142 5.78 -18.14 -8.74
N LEU A 143 4.59 -17.74 -8.31
CA LEU A 143 3.95 -18.36 -7.15
C LEU A 143 3.68 -19.80 -7.60
N SER A 144 4.59 -20.70 -7.23
CA SER A 144 4.49 -22.14 -7.46
C SER A 144 3.48 -22.76 -6.52
#